data_AF-A0A1Y6LGZ8-F1
#
_entry.id   AF-A0A1Y6LGZ8-F1
#
_cell.length_a   1.000
_cell.length_b   1.000
_cell.length_c   1.000
_cell.angle_alpha   90.00
_cell.angle_beta   90.00
_cell.angle_gamma   90.00
#
_symmetry.space_group_name_H-M   'P 1'
#
loop_
_entity.id
_entity.type
_entity.pdbx_description
1 polymer ?
#
loop_
_entity_poly.entity_id
_entity_poly.type
_entity_poly.pdbx_seq_one_letter_code
_entity_poly.pdbx_strand_id
1 'polypeptide(L)'
;MLWRVSRHGSFARGFSNELGPAKHLIELQRSVFVGSPEFRDDGTEYVPDDGVDRPVYVGEPSRSIDHEWALLHWGRFFLLSEDEARSAWGKGFEQYWSPRQGGYVAALEVMHTLHCLDHIRKSLYPEHYSQDSPVHGTLHRDHCLDHIRQSVMCTADLTPIPSRFYPGIGDNYIDSDQPHTCRNWTKVRNWVSERYNGSLAVSPAPGTVVESDEWSGR
;
A
#
# COMPACT_ATOMS: atom_id res chain seq x y z
N MET A 1 11.35 -23.63 27.69
CA MET A 1 11.20 -22.22 27.28
C MET A 1 9.81 -22.05 26.71
N LEU A 2 8.86 -21.52 27.49
CA LEU A 2 7.48 -21.31 27.04
C LEU A 2 7.43 -20.01 26.24
N TRP A 3 7.19 -20.10 24.94
CA TRP A 3 6.95 -18.94 24.08
C TRP A 3 5.72 -18.19 24.58
N ARG A 4 5.92 -17.03 25.22
CA ARG A 4 4.81 -16.10 25.49
C ARG A 4 4.29 -15.62 24.15
N VAL A 5 3.05 -16.01 23.81
CA VAL A 5 2.33 -15.42 22.69
C VAL A 5 2.20 -13.92 22.98
N SER A 6 2.71 -13.08 22.08
CA SER A 6 2.59 -11.62 22.17
C SER A 6 1.11 -11.25 22.31
N ARG A 7 0.80 -10.40 23.30
CA ARG A 7 -0.56 -9.86 23.50
C ARG A 7 -1.06 -9.04 22.30
N HIS A 8 -0.14 -8.59 21.45
CA HIS A 8 -0.43 -7.75 20.29
C HIS A 8 -0.50 -8.54 18.97
N GLY A 9 -0.22 -9.85 18.99
CA GLY A 9 -0.13 -10.67 17.78
C GLY A 9 1.27 -10.63 17.13
N SER A 10 1.34 -10.99 15.85
CA SER A 10 2.58 -11.00 15.07
C SER A 10 2.35 -10.82 13.57
N PHE A 11 3.39 -10.47 12.81
CA PHE A 11 3.29 -10.35 11.36
C PHE A 11 2.73 -11.62 10.69
N ALA A 12 3.11 -12.80 11.21
CA ALA A 12 2.70 -14.12 10.71
C ALA A 12 1.27 -14.55 11.08
N ARG A 13 0.65 -13.95 12.11
CA ARG A 13 -0.67 -14.37 12.64
C ARG A 13 -1.70 -13.24 12.69
N GLY A 14 -1.26 -12.03 12.34
CA GLY A 14 -2.01 -10.81 12.45
C GLY A 14 -1.84 -10.11 13.78
N PHE A 15 -1.93 -8.78 13.75
CA PHE A 15 -1.91 -7.94 14.94
C PHE A 15 -3.33 -7.70 15.48
N SER A 16 -3.44 -7.26 16.73
CA SER A 16 -4.74 -7.07 17.39
C SER A 16 -5.61 -5.98 16.73
N ASN A 17 -4.97 -4.96 16.14
CA ASN A 17 -5.61 -3.81 15.49
C ASN A 17 -5.86 -4.02 13.98
N GLU A 18 -5.56 -5.19 13.43
CA GLU A 18 -5.90 -5.50 12.04
C GLU A 18 -7.35 -5.96 11.93
N LEU A 19 -7.96 -5.66 10.78
CA LEU A 19 -9.34 -6.02 10.46
C LEU A 19 -9.53 -7.54 10.53
N GLY A 20 -10.36 -7.99 11.48
CA GLY A 20 -10.58 -9.42 11.77
C GLY A 20 -10.88 -10.27 10.53
N PRO A 21 -11.87 -9.90 9.70
CA PRO A 21 -12.19 -10.58 8.45
C PRO A 21 -11.01 -10.76 7.49
N ALA A 22 -9.98 -9.89 7.52
CA ALA A 22 -8.83 -9.99 6.63
C ALA A 22 -7.71 -10.90 7.16
N LYS A 23 -7.73 -11.30 8.44
CA LYS A 23 -6.62 -12.07 9.06
C LYS A 23 -6.43 -13.45 8.44
N HIS A 24 -7.48 -14.06 7.89
CA HIS A 24 -7.37 -15.37 7.22
C HIS A 24 -6.55 -15.32 5.91
N LEU A 25 -6.30 -14.12 5.37
CA LEU A 25 -5.49 -13.91 4.17
C LEU A 25 -3.99 -13.97 4.46
N ILE A 26 -3.61 -13.88 5.74
CA ILE A 26 -2.21 -13.80 6.15
C ILE A 26 -1.51 -15.11 5.77
N GLU A 27 -0.71 -15.00 4.71
CA GLU A 27 0.20 -16.02 4.24
C GLU A 27 1.54 -15.36 4.04
N LEU A 28 2.58 -15.93 4.64
CA LEU A 28 3.93 -15.42 4.48
C LEU A 28 4.58 -16.04 3.25
N GLN A 29 5.27 -15.21 2.48
CA GLN A 29 6.12 -15.61 1.38
C GLN A 29 7.46 -14.88 1.46
N ARG A 30 8.50 -15.49 0.91
CA ARG A 30 9.76 -14.81 0.69
C ARG A 30 9.69 -14.10 -0.66
N SER A 31 9.95 -12.80 -0.67
CA SER A 31 10.02 -12.00 -1.89
C SER A 31 11.38 -11.31 -1.93
N VAL A 32 12.10 -11.47 -3.03
CA VAL A 32 13.34 -10.73 -3.28
C VAL A 32 12.95 -9.39 -3.87
N PHE A 33 13.40 -8.31 -3.24
CA PHE A 33 13.24 -6.98 -3.84
C PHE A 33 14.17 -6.85 -5.04
N VAL A 34 13.77 -6.04 -6.00
CA VAL A 34 14.51 -5.82 -7.24
C VAL A 34 14.52 -4.34 -7.57
N GLY A 35 15.54 -3.91 -8.30
CA GLY A 35 15.64 -2.54 -8.81
C GLY A 35 16.76 -1.73 -8.17
N SER A 36 17.65 -2.35 -7.39
CA SER A 36 18.86 -1.69 -6.90
C SER A 36 19.72 -1.22 -8.09
N PRO A 37 20.20 0.04 -8.10
CA PRO A 37 21.13 0.50 -9.11
C PRO A 37 22.47 -0.25 -9.05
N GLU A 38 23.02 -0.56 -10.22
CA GLU A 38 24.38 -1.02 -10.44
C GLU A 38 25.17 0.01 -11.26
N PHE A 39 26.50 -0.13 -11.27
CA PHE A 39 27.40 0.81 -11.93
C PHE A 39 28.33 0.09 -12.90
N ARG A 40 28.42 0.63 -14.13
CA ARG A 40 29.41 0.19 -15.13
C ARG A 40 30.81 0.65 -14.75
N ASP A 41 31.84 0.13 -15.42
CA ASP A 41 33.24 0.51 -15.19
C ASP A 41 33.54 2.00 -15.44
N ASP A 42 32.70 2.68 -16.23
CA ASP A 42 32.79 4.13 -16.47
C ASP A 42 31.99 4.98 -15.45
N GLY A 43 31.39 4.33 -14.44
CA GLY A 43 30.58 4.98 -13.42
C GLY A 43 29.12 5.22 -13.81
N THR A 44 28.69 4.82 -15.00
CA THR A 44 27.29 4.98 -15.42
C THR A 44 26.37 4.09 -14.59
N GLU A 45 25.40 4.70 -13.92
CA GLU A 45 24.34 4.04 -13.16
C GLU A 45 23.31 3.39 -14.10
N TYR A 46 22.85 2.18 -13.77
CA TYR A 46 21.76 1.49 -14.46
C TYR A 46 21.04 0.55 -13.51
N VAL A 47 19.79 0.20 -13.81
CA VAL A 47 19.09 -0.89 -13.12
C VAL A 47 19.25 -2.17 -13.96
N PRO A 48 19.75 -3.28 -13.40
CA PRO A 48 19.86 -4.55 -14.13
C PRO A 48 18.49 -5.07 -14.58
N ASP A 49 18.43 -5.56 -15.82
CA ASP A 49 17.29 -6.34 -16.30
C ASP A 49 17.52 -7.81 -15.99
N ASP A 50 16.68 -8.40 -15.15
CA ASP A 50 16.73 -9.82 -14.81
C ASP A 50 15.96 -10.70 -15.80
N GLY A 51 15.45 -10.11 -16.88
CA GLY A 51 14.75 -10.80 -17.96
C GLY A 51 13.36 -11.30 -17.58
N VAL A 52 12.86 -10.90 -16.40
CA VAL A 52 11.52 -11.27 -15.94
C VAL A 52 10.55 -10.16 -16.30
N ASP A 53 9.57 -10.50 -17.13
CA ASP A 53 8.47 -9.59 -17.47
C ASP A 53 7.61 -9.32 -16.22
N ARG A 54 7.65 -8.07 -15.74
CA ARG A 54 6.91 -7.59 -14.57
C ARG A 54 6.29 -6.22 -14.86
N PRO A 55 5.17 -5.88 -14.20
CA PRO A 55 4.63 -4.53 -14.26
C PRO A 55 5.67 -3.47 -13.88
N VAL A 56 5.68 -2.37 -14.63
CA VAL A 56 6.58 -1.23 -14.41
C VAL A 56 5.86 -0.16 -13.61
N TYR A 57 6.43 0.23 -12.47
CA TYR A 57 5.84 1.21 -11.56
C TYR A 57 6.60 2.56 -11.50
N VAL A 58 7.77 2.67 -12.12
CA VAL A 58 8.63 3.87 -12.06
C VAL A 58 9.20 4.21 -13.44
N GLY A 59 9.65 5.45 -13.63
CA GLY A 59 10.17 5.96 -14.90
C GLY A 59 9.44 7.22 -15.36
N GLU A 60 9.68 7.61 -16.61
CA GLU A 60 9.00 8.76 -17.22
C GLU A 60 7.46 8.58 -17.19
N PRO A 61 6.68 9.62 -16.82
CA PRO A 61 5.24 9.55 -16.74
C PRO A 61 4.60 8.96 -18.01
N SER A 62 3.78 7.94 -17.82
CA SER A 62 3.10 7.26 -18.93
C SER A 62 1.79 6.64 -18.47
N ARG A 63 0.85 6.49 -19.41
CA ARG A 63 -0.45 5.86 -19.13
C ARG A 63 -0.33 4.41 -18.66
N SER A 64 0.70 3.68 -19.10
CA SER A 64 0.94 2.30 -18.63
C SER A 64 1.35 2.28 -17.17
N ILE A 65 2.29 3.13 -16.75
CA ILE A 65 2.66 3.24 -15.33
C ILE A 65 1.46 3.68 -14.49
N ASP A 66 0.70 4.68 -14.95
CA ASP A 66 -0.50 5.14 -14.23
C ASP A 66 -1.57 4.05 -14.10
N HIS A 67 -1.71 3.20 -15.12
CA HIS A 67 -2.61 2.05 -15.08
C HIS A 67 -2.18 1.04 -14.01
N GLU A 68 -0.90 0.68 -13.96
CA GLU A 68 -0.39 -0.27 -12.98
C GLU A 68 -0.53 0.25 -11.54
N TRP A 69 -0.30 1.55 -11.30
CA TRP A 69 -0.58 2.17 -10.01
C TRP A 69 -2.06 2.18 -9.66
N ALA A 70 -2.92 2.51 -10.62
CA ALA A 70 -4.36 2.47 -10.41
C ALA A 70 -4.80 1.06 -9.97
N LEU A 71 -4.28 0.00 -10.58
CA LEU A 71 -4.59 -1.38 -10.20
C LEU A 71 -4.16 -1.72 -8.76
N LEU A 72 -3.03 -1.19 -8.28
CA LEU A 72 -2.53 -1.44 -6.91
C LEU A 72 -3.51 -0.95 -5.83
N HIS A 73 -4.09 0.23 -6.02
CA HIS A 73 -4.95 0.87 -5.01
C HIS A 73 -6.42 1.05 -5.46
N TRP A 74 -6.84 0.39 -6.53
CA TRP A 74 -8.23 0.39 -6.99
C TRP A 74 -9.15 -0.29 -5.97
N GLY A 75 -10.38 0.21 -5.81
CA GLY A 75 -11.35 -0.35 -4.88
C GLY A 75 -10.92 -0.26 -3.42
N ARG A 76 -10.05 0.71 -3.08
CA ARG A 76 -9.43 0.84 -1.75
C ARG A 76 -10.43 1.01 -0.59
N PHE A 77 -11.62 1.53 -0.87
CA PHE A 77 -12.66 1.74 0.13
C PHE A 77 -13.79 0.73 -0.01
N PHE A 78 -14.23 0.13 1.09
CA PHE A 78 -15.34 -0.80 1.15
C PHE A 78 -16.15 -0.61 2.43
N LEU A 79 -17.38 -1.12 2.44
CA LEU A 79 -18.22 -1.07 3.62
C LEU A 79 -17.85 -2.19 4.62
N LEU A 80 -17.91 -1.84 5.90
CA LEU A 80 -17.93 -2.77 7.02
C LEU A 80 -19.36 -2.97 7.49
N SER A 81 -19.68 -4.19 7.91
CA SER A 81 -20.86 -4.44 8.74
C SER A 81 -20.71 -3.75 10.10
N GLU A 82 -21.82 -3.57 10.81
CA GLU A 82 -21.79 -2.94 12.13
C GLU A 82 -20.91 -3.74 13.12
N ASP A 83 -20.97 -5.07 13.08
CA ASP A 83 -20.14 -5.93 13.94
C ASP A 83 -18.65 -5.85 13.59
N GLU A 84 -18.31 -5.74 12.31
CA GLU A 84 -16.93 -5.51 11.86
C GLU A 84 -16.42 -4.15 12.35
N ALA A 85 -17.21 -3.09 12.19
CA ALA A 85 -16.86 -1.73 12.63
C ALA A 85 -16.71 -1.65 14.16
N ARG A 86 -17.66 -2.22 14.90
CA ARG A 86 -17.60 -2.31 16.37
C ARG A 86 -16.38 -3.08 16.84
N SER A 87 -16.04 -4.18 16.18
CA SER A 87 -14.87 -4.99 16.52
C SER A 87 -13.55 -4.29 16.18
N ALA A 88 -13.50 -3.53 15.08
CA ALA A 88 -12.29 -2.84 14.62
C ALA A 88 -11.99 -1.58 15.45
N TRP A 89 -13.00 -0.79 15.79
CA TRP A 89 -12.82 0.53 16.40
C TRP A 89 -13.28 0.61 17.86
N GLY A 90 -14.05 -0.36 18.35
CA GLY A 90 -14.50 -0.42 19.73
C GLY A 90 -15.49 0.69 20.07
N LYS A 91 -15.37 1.25 21.28
CA LYS A 91 -16.28 2.28 21.78
C LYS A 91 -16.16 3.56 20.93
N GLY A 92 -17.28 4.07 20.44
CA GLY A 92 -17.34 5.28 19.61
C GLY A 92 -17.24 5.02 18.11
N PHE A 93 -17.29 3.75 17.68
CA PHE A 93 -17.28 3.38 16.27
C PHE A 93 -18.40 4.05 15.46
N GLU A 94 -19.51 4.41 16.11
CA GLU A 94 -20.67 5.07 15.53
C GLU A 94 -20.33 6.41 14.86
N GLN A 95 -19.26 7.10 15.31
CA GLN A 95 -18.80 8.35 14.71
C GLN A 95 -18.24 8.17 13.29
N TYR A 96 -17.89 6.95 12.89
CA TYR A 96 -17.36 6.62 11.57
C TYR A 96 -18.45 6.22 10.58
N TRP A 97 -19.72 6.29 10.98
CA TRP A 97 -20.82 6.07 10.06
C TRP A 97 -20.84 7.15 8.97
N SER A 98 -20.93 6.74 7.71
CA SER A 98 -21.07 7.64 6.56
C SER A 98 -22.52 7.65 6.08
N PRO A 99 -23.28 8.75 6.30
CA PRO A 99 -24.66 8.85 5.82
C PRO A 99 -24.75 8.78 4.29
N ARG A 100 -23.78 9.36 3.57
CA ARG A 100 -23.74 9.34 2.10
C ARG A 100 -23.56 7.94 1.53
N GLN A 101 -22.85 7.07 2.24
CA GLN A 101 -22.56 5.71 1.80
C GLN A 101 -23.48 4.67 2.45
N GLY A 102 -24.33 5.10 3.40
CA GLY A 102 -25.22 4.21 4.14
C GLY A 102 -24.46 3.13 4.91
N GLY A 103 -23.27 3.43 5.43
CA GLY A 103 -22.40 2.39 5.99
C GLY A 103 -21.12 2.93 6.63
N TYR A 104 -20.36 2.02 7.24
CA TYR A 104 -19.01 2.29 7.74
C TYR A 104 -17.99 2.08 6.61
N VAL A 105 -17.42 3.17 6.11
CA VAL A 105 -16.42 3.11 5.03
C VAL A 105 -15.04 2.89 5.64
N ALA A 106 -14.32 1.91 5.14
CA ALA A 106 -12.95 1.63 5.56
C ALA A 106 -12.06 1.31 4.37
N ALA A 107 -10.75 1.47 4.57
CA ALA A 107 -9.71 0.93 3.71
C ALA A 107 -8.75 0.11 4.57
N LEU A 108 -8.05 -0.84 3.96
CA LEU A 108 -6.86 -1.41 4.60
C LEU A 108 -5.73 -0.38 4.54
N GLU A 109 -4.93 -0.28 5.61
CA GLU A 109 -3.79 0.64 5.73
C GLU A 109 -2.87 0.60 4.51
N VAL A 110 -2.51 -0.60 4.04
CA VAL A 110 -1.65 -0.78 2.85
C VAL A 110 -2.23 -0.13 1.59
N MET A 111 -3.56 -0.10 1.44
CA MET A 111 -4.21 0.54 0.29
C MET A 111 -4.11 2.07 0.38
N HIS A 112 -4.18 2.64 1.58
CA HIS A 112 -3.99 4.07 1.79
C HIS A 112 -2.52 4.45 1.61
N THR A 113 -1.58 3.68 2.16
CA THR A 113 -0.13 3.90 1.96
C THR A 113 0.24 3.85 0.47
N LEU A 114 -0.29 2.90 -0.32
CA LEU A 114 -0.05 2.83 -1.77
C LEU A 114 -0.66 4.02 -2.53
N HIS A 115 -1.86 4.48 -2.14
CA HIS A 115 -2.44 5.69 -2.70
C HIS A 115 -1.59 6.94 -2.40
N CYS A 116 -1.11 7.07 -1.17
CA CYS A 116 -0.20 8.15 -0.79
C CYS A 116 1.12 8.08 -1.58
N LEU A 117 1.67 6.88 -1.79
CA LEU A 117 2.89 6.69 -2.56
C LEU A 117 2.71 7.06 -4.04
N ASP A 118 1.59 6.69 -4.66
CA ASP A 118 1.25 7.13 -6.03
C ASP A 118 1.12 8.66 -6.12
N HIS A 119 0.51 9.27 -5.10
CA HIS A 119 0.37 10.72 -5.04
C HIS A 119 1.74 11.42 -4.97
N ILE A 120 2.67 10.92 -4.17
CA ILE A 120 4.04 11.43 -4.12
C ILE A 120 4.76 11.21 -5.44
N ARG A 121 4.67 10.01 -6.03
CA ARG A 121 5.25 9.72 -7.36
C ARG A 121 4.81 10.74 -8.40
N LYS A 122 3.50 11.02 -8.50
CA LYS A 122 2.97 12.02 -9.44
C LYS A 122 3.45 13.43 -9.14
N SER A 123 3.62 13.79 -7.87
CA SER A 123 4.13 15.11 -7.47
C SER A 123 5.57 15.40 -7.91
N LEU A 124 6.35 14.37 -8.25
CA LEU A 124 7.70 14.51 -8.80
C LEU A 124 7.69 15.02 -10.26
N TYR A 125 6.53 14.99 -10.93
CA TYR A 125 6.36 15.41 -12.32
C TYR A 125 5.24 16.45 -12.48
N PRO A 126 5.40 17.66 -11.88
CA PRO A 126 4.35 18.69 -11.90
C PRO A 126 3.99 19.20 -13.30
N GLU A 127 4.92 19.07 -14.26
CA GLU A 127 4.69 19.41 -15.67
C GLU A 127 3.74 18.42 -16.38
N HIS A 128 3.62 17.19 -15.86
CA HIS A 128 2.76 16.15 -16.40
C HIS A 128 1.46 15.99 -15.61
N TYR A 129 1.54 16.07 -14.28
CA TYR A 129 0.40 15.93 -13.39
C TYR A 129 0.06 17.28 -12.76
N SER A 130 -1.07 17.88 -13.17
CA SER A 130 -1.57 19.11 -12.56
C SER A 130 -1.71 18.95 -11.05
N GLN A 131 -1.26 19.97 -10.32
CA GLN A 131 -1.30 20.03 -8.88
C GLN A 131 -2.50 20.84 -8.36
N ASP A 132 -3.47 21.16 -9.22
CA ASP A 132 -4.55 22.12 -8.95
C ASP A 132 -5.72 21.52 -8.15
N SER A 133 -5.47 20.46 -7.37
CA SER A 133 -6.50 19.87 -6.52
C SER A 133 -6.68 20.67 -5.23
N PRO A 134 -7.91 21.10 -4.89
CA PRO A 134 -8.18 21.79 -3.64
C PRO A 134 -7.96 20.91 -2.39
N VAL A 135 -7.93 19.59 -2.56
CA VAL A 135 -7.81 18.62 -1.46
C VAL A 135 -6.46 17.89 -1.45
N HIS A 136 -5.70 17.98 -2.54
CA HIS A 136 -4.43 17.29 -2.72
C HIS A 136 -3.22 18.24 -2.95
N GLY A 137 -3.31 19.47 -2.44
CA GLY A 137 -2.19 20.43 -2.42
C GLY A 137 -1.06 20.04 -1.46
N THR A 138 -0.15 20.99 -1.16
CA THR A 138 1.07 20.74 -0.35
C THR A 138 0.80 20.03 0.98
N LEU A 139 -0.21 20.47 1.74
CA LEU A 139 -0.56 19.86 3.03
C LEU A 139 -0.86 18.36 2.90
N HIS A 140 -1.53 17.95 1.82
CA HIS A 140 -1.84 16.56 1.58
C HIS A 140 -0.60 15.75 1.20
N ARG A 141 0.32 16.35 0.44
CA ARG A 141 1.64 15.73 0.14
C ARG A 141 2.45 15.52 1.41
N ASP A 142 2.48 16.50 2.31
CA ASP A 142 3.17 16.37 3.60
C ASP A 142 2.55 15.25 4.45
N HIS A 143 1.22 15.17 4.47
CA HIS A 143 0.50 14.07 5.11
C HIS A 143 0.87 12.71 4.50
N CYS A 144 0.89 12.59 3.16
CA CYS A 144 1.28 11.37 2.47
C CYS A 144 2.71 10.94 2.81
N LEU A 145 3.66 11.88 2.78
CA LEU A 145 5.06 11.60 3.15
C LEU A 145 5.18 11.12 4.60
N ASP A 146 4.54 11.82 5.53
CA ASP A 146 4.61 11.44 6.94
C ASP A 146 3.91 10.10 7.22
N HIS A 147 2.79 9.83 6.55
CA HIS A 147 2.08 8.55 6.65
C HIS A 147 2.95 7.38 6.14
N ILE A 148 3.61 7.52 4.98
CA ILE A 148 4.53 6.52 4.44
C ILE A 148 5.70 6.29 5.41
N ARG A 149 6.30 7.37 5.93
CA ARG A 149 7.36 7.27 6.95
C ARG A 149 6.91 6.48 8.17
N GLN A 150 5.73 6.78 8.71
CA GLN A 150 5.16 6.06 9.84
C GLN A 150 4.93 4.58 9.54
N SER A 151 4.41 4.24 8.35
CA SER A 151 4.15 2.88 7.90
C SER A 151 5.45 2.04 7.77
N VAL A 152 6.50 2.63 7.19
CA VAL A 152 7.84 2.00 7.10
C VAL A 152 8.43 1.76 8.49
N MET A 153 8.38 2.76 9.37
CA MET A 153 8.88 2.63 10.75
C MET A 153 8.06 1.65 11.60
N CYS A 154 6.76 1.51 11.32
CA CYS A 154 5.89 0.56 12.00
C CYS A 154 6.22 -0.88 11.61
N THR A 155 6.53 -1.11 10.33
CA THR A 155 6.93 -2.43 9.83
C THR A 155 8.32 -2.81 10.33
N ALA A 156 9.24 -1.84 10.39
CA ALA A 156 10.60 -1.99 10.91
C ALA A 156 11.31 -3.27 10.42
N ASP A 157 11.35 -3.47 9.10
CA ASP A 157 12.00 -4.63 8.51
C ASP A 157 13.49 -4.64 8.88
N LEU A 158 13.93 -5.72 9.54
CA LEU A 158 15.31 -5.89 10.04
C LEU A 158 16.19 -6.70 9.08
N THR A 159 15.73 -6.93 7.84
CA THR A 159 16.53 -7.59 6.81
C THR A 159 17.82 -6.79 6.57
N PRO A 160 19.01 -7.39 6.78
CA PRO A 160 20.26 -6.69 6.55
C PRO A 160 20.48 -6.51 5.05
N ILE A 161 20.82 -5.28 4.65
CA ILE A 161 21.21 -4.96 3.27
C ILE A 161 22.72 -4.75 3.21
N PRO A 162 23.47 -5.49 2.35
CA PRO A 162 24.90 -5.31 2.22
C PRO A 162 25.26 -4.03 1.45
N SER A 163 26.52 -3.61 1.59
CA SER A 163 27.14 -2.69 0.64
C SER A 163 28.17 -3.43 -0.20
N ARG A 164 28.22 -3.11 -1.49
CA ARG A 164 29.09 -3.75 -2.48
C ARG A 164 29.98 -2.71 -3.14
N PHE A 165 31.28 -3.01 -3.25
CA PHE A 165 32.24 -2.14 -3.94
C PHE A 165 32.03 -2.18 -5.46
N TYR A 166 31.95 -1.00 -6.09
CA TYR A 166 31.82 -0.83 -7.53
C TYR A 166 33.04 -0.06 -8.08
N PRO A 167 33.91 -0.70 -8.90
CA PRO A 167 35.11 -0.05 -9.43
C PRO A 167 34.84 1.25 -10.19
N GLY A 168 33.74 1.32 -10.96
CA GLY A 168 33.42 2.49 -11.77
C GLY A 168 33.09 3.76 -11.00
N ILE A 169 32.73 3.64 -9.72
CA ILE A 169 32.53 4.80 -8.81
C ILE A 169 33.60 4.87 -7.71
N GLY A 170 34.47 3.85 -7.61
CA GLY A 170 35.55 3.80 -6.61
C GLY A 170 35.07 3.73 -5.15
N ASP A 171 33.82 3.32 -4.92
CA ASP A 171 33.19 3.28 -3.59
C ASP A 171 32.19 2.12 -3.47
N ASN A 172 31.69 1.89 -2.26
CA ASN A 172 30.59 0.97 -2.00
C ASN A 172 29.22 1.64 -2.26
N TYR A 173 28.28 0.85 -2.77
CA TYR A 173 26.87 1.24 -2.85
C TYR A 173 25.98 0.17 -2.19
N ILE A 174 24.79 0.55 -1.73
CA ILE A 174 23.86 -0.35 -1.06
C ILE A 174 23.21 -1.30 -2.08
N ASP A 175 23.22 -2.58 -1.76
CA ASP A 175 22.50 -3.62 -2.49
C ASP A 175 21.24 -3.96 -1.69
N SER A 176 20.12 -3.38 -2.09
CA SER A 176 18.80 -3.62 -1.49
C SER A 176 18.02 -4.76 -2.14
N ASP A 177 18.59 -5.47 -3.11
CA ASP A 177 17.95 -6.58 -3.81
C ASP A 177 18.03 -7.86 -2.97
N GLN A 178 17.50 -7.76 -1.76
CA GLN A 178 17.61 -8.74 -0.70
C GLN A 178 16.29 -9.48 -0.48
N PRO A 179 16.34 -10.66 0.13
CA PRO A 179 15.15 -11.43 0.47
C PRO A 179 14.41 -10.87 1.69
N HIS A 180 13.14 -10.52 1.51
CA HIS A 180 12.25 -10.08 2.57
C HIS A 180 11.18 -11.14 2.89
N THR A 181 10.66 -11.10 4.12
CA THR A 181 9.47 -11.89 4.50
C THR A 181 8.23 -11.01 4.37
N CYS A 182 7.40 -11.29 3.37
CA CYS A 182 6.24 -10.48 3.04
C CYS A 182 4.95 -11.26 3.28
N ARG A 183 3.84 -10.54 3.47
CA ARG A 183 2.52 -11.14 3.31
C ARG A 183 2.19 -11.28 1.83
N ASN A 184 1.43 -12.30 1.46
CA ASN A 184 1.00 -12.54 0.09
C ASN A 184 0.11 -11.39 -0.40
N TRP A 185 0.71 -10.50 -1.21
CA TRP A 185 0.04 -9.31 -1.73
C TRP A 185 -1.18 -9.65 -2.60
N THR A 186 -1.08 -10.67 -3.46
CA THR A 186 -2.16 -11.10 -4.35
C THR A 186 -3.40 -11.50 -3.56
N LYS A 187 -3.25 -12.23 -2.44
CA LYS A 187 -4.39 -12.58 -1.57
C LYS A 187 -5.06 -11.36 -0.95
N VAL A 188 -4.27 -10.41 -0.44
CA VAL A 188 -4.78 -9.16 0.12
C VAL A 188 -5.52 -8.36 -0.95
N ARG A 189 -4.90 -8.17 -2.12
CA ARG A 189 -5.47 -7.39 -3.22
C ARG A 189 -6.77 -7.98 -3.74
N ASN A 190 -6.83 -9.30 -3.94
CA ASN A 190 -8.04 -10.00 -4.40
C ASN A 190 -9.18 -9.85 -3.39
N TRP A 191 -8.89 -10.00 -2.09
CA TRP A 191 -9.89 -9.82 -1.05
C TRP A 191 -10.44 -8.39 -1.02
N VAL A 192 -9.60 -7.37 -1.18
CA VAL A 192 -10.07 -5.98 -1.26
C VAL A 192 -10.98 -5.76 -2.46
N SER A 193 -10.68 -6.33 -3.64
CA SER A 193 -11.60 -6.31 -4.79
C SER A 193 -12.97 -6.92 -4.43
N GLU A 194 -12.96 -8.11 -3.81
CA GLU A 194 -14.20 -8.80 -3.45
C GLU A 194 -15.03 -8.01 -2.42
N ARG A 195 -14.38 -7.27 -1.52
CA ARG A 195 -15.06 -6.37 -0.56
C ARG A 195 -15.60 -5.10 -1.20
N TYR A 196 -14.94 -4.60 -2.23
CA TYR A 196 -15.34 -3.38 -2.92
C TYR A 196 -16.63 -3.59 -3.71
N ASN A 197 -16.67 -4.58 -4.59
CA ASN A 197 -17.80 -4.81 -5.50
C ASN A 197 -18.01 -6.29 -5.89
N GLY A 198 -17.40 -7.23 -5.16
CA GLY A 198 -17.55 -8.66 -5.40
C GLY A 198 -18.51 -9.33 -4.42
N SER A 199 -18.32 -10.63 -4.25
CA SER A 199 -19.19 -11.51 -3.44
C SER A 199 -19.12 -11.25 -1.93
N LEU A 200 -18.08 -10.54 -1.47
CA LEU A 200 -17.87 -10.20 -0.06
C LEU A 200 -18.32 -8.78 0.29
N ALA A 201 -18.87 -8.04 -0.66
CA ALA A 201 -19.30 -6.66 -0.45
C ALA A 201 -20.43 -6.58 0.57
N VAL A 202 -20.31 -5.64 1.52
CA VAL A 202 -21.37 -5.34 2.48
C VAL A 202 -22.32 -4.33 1.84
N SER A 203 -23.62 -4.62 1.86
CA SER A 203 -24.62 -3.73 1.29
C SER A 203 -24.80 -2.46 2.14
N PRO A 204 -25.03 -1.29 1.51
CA PRO A 204 -25.47 -0.09 2.20
C PRO A 204 -26.79 -0.30 2.96
N ALA A 205 -27.06 0.58 3.92
CA ALA A 205 -28.33 0.64 4.62
C ALA A 205 -29.51 0.78 3.63
N PRO A 206 -30.66 0.15 3.91
CA PRO A 206 -31.83 0.22 3.05
C PRO A 206 -32.23 1.67 2.72
N GLY A 207 -32.55 1.95 1.46
CA GLY A 207 -32.95 3.27 0.99
C GLY A 207 -31.80 4.25 0.73
N THR A 208 -30.53 3.83 0.90
CA THR A 208 -29.37 4.63 0.52
C THR A 208 -29.25 4.71 -1.00
N VAL A 209 -29.28 5.92 -1.55
CA VAL A 209 -28.90 6.19 -2.94
C VAL A 209 -27.42 6.54 -2.95
N VAL A 210 -26.57 5.57 -3.30
CA VAL A 210 -25.14 5.81 -3.47
C VAL A 210 -24.95 6.50 -4.81
N GLU A 211 -24.71 7.81 -4.81
CA GLU A 211 -24.24 8.50 -6.02
C GLU A 211 -22.87 7.92 -6.39
N SER A 212 -22.71 7.56 -7.66
CA SER A 212 -21.44 7.00 -8.17
C SER A 212 -20.30 8.00 -7.92
N ASP A 213 -19.43 7.58 -7.00
CA ASP A 213 -17.99 7.81 -6.92
C ASP A 213 -17.40 9.23 -7.11
N GLU A 214 -17.60 10.11 -6.12
CA GLU A 214 -16.63 11.18 -5.79
C GLU A 214 -15.19 10.62 -5.54
N TRP A 215 -15.05 9.31 -5.31
CA TRP A 215 -13.80 8.65 -4.93
C TRP A 215 -13.04 7.99 -6.10
N SER A 216 -13.60 8.01 -7.32
CA SER A 216 -12.97 7.46 -8.53
C SER A 216 -11.89 8.36 -9.12
N GLY A 217 -11.74 9.59 -8.62
CA GLY A 217 -10.67 10.49 -9.06
C GLY A 217 -10.67 10.69 -10.58
N ARG A 218 -11.86 10.86 -11.19
CA ARG A 218 -11.94 11.61 -12.45
C ARG A 218 -11.72 13.09 -12.18
#